data_AF-A0A1F9YB19-F1
#
_entry.id   AF-A0A1F9YB19-F1
#
_cell.length_a   1.000
_cell.length_b   1.000
_cell.length_c   1.000
_cell.angle_alpha   90.00
_cell.angle_beta   90.00
_cell.angle_gamma   90.00
#
_symmetry.space_group_name_H-M   'P 1'
#
loop_
_entity.id
_entity.type
_entity.pdbx_description
1 polymer ?
#
loop_
_entity_poly.entity_id
_entity_poly.type
_entity_poly.pdbx_seq_one_letter_code
_entity_poly.pdbx_strand_id
1 'polypeptide(L)'
;MECSVHARGKDGRRKLRCAGCGRTFTDLTNTPLAHTHLPLTIWATAARMMVAGRPTCSELSLRLKVKLATAWRVRKILTIALNDADLRQVLVNEDPA
;
A
#
# COMPACT_ATOMS: atom_id res chain seq x y z
N MET A 1 22.92 -7.92 -4.52
CA MET A 1 22.09 -8.91 -3.82
C MET A 1 21.18 -9.55 -4.85
N GLU A 2 21.52 -10.73 -5.37
CA GLU A 2 20.68 -11.43 -6.35
C GLU A 2 19.53 -12.14 -5.65
N CYS A 3 18.32 -11.95 -6.17
CA CYS A 3 17.11 -12.59 -5.69
C CYS A 3 16.42 -13.24 -6.88
N SER A 4 15.96 -14.49 -6.73
CA SER A 4 15.25 -15.21 -7.79
C SER A 4 13.73 -15.13 -7.60
N VAL A 5 13.00 -15.23 -8.71
CA VAL A 5 11.53 -15.35 -8.64
C VAL A 5 11.18 -16.78 -8.24
N HIS A 6 10.58 -16.93 -7.07
CA HIS A 6 10.15 -18.22 -6.54
C HIS A 6 8.76 -18.61 -7.01
N ALA A 7 7.82 -17.66 -7.04
CA ALA A 7 6.45 -17.89 -7.48
C ALA A 7 5.77 -16.56 -7.86
N ARG A 8 4.57 -16.65 -8.44
CA ARG A 8 3.68 -15.50 -8.63
C ARG A 8 2.39 -15.71 -7.83
N GLY A 9 1.92 -14.68 -7.14
CA GLY A 9 0.64 -14.68 -6.45
C GLY A 9 -0.54 -14.56 -7.42
N LYS A 10 -1.76 -14.82 -6.93
CA LYS A 10 -3.01 -14.65 -7.70
C LYS A 10 -3.24 -13.19 -8.14
N ASP A 11 -2.66 -12.28 -7.38
CA ASP A 11 -2.58 -10.84 -7.63
C ASP A 11 -1.48 -10.45 -8.64
N GLY A 12 -0.76 -11.42 -9.23
CA GLY A 12 0.31 -11.19 -10.19
C GLY A 12 1.65 -10.78 -9.58
N ARG A 13 1.70 -10.52 -8.27
CA ARG A 13 2.93 -10.10 -7.56
C ARG A 13 3.96 -11.20 -7.53
N ARG A 14 5.22 -10.82 -7.69
CA ARG A 14 6.35 -11.76 -7.61
C ARG A 14 6.64 -12.07 -6.15
N LYS A 15 6.66 -13.36 -5.81
CA LYS A 15 7.26 -13.88 -4.59
C LYS A 15 8.72 -14.15 -4.91
N LEU A 16 9.60 -13.38 -4.30
CA LEU A 16 11.04 -13.48 -4.44
C LEU A 16 11.60 -14.43 -3.39
N ARG A 17 12.76 -15.02 -3.67
CA ARG A 17 13.54 -15.80 -2.72
C ARG A 17 14.93 -15.21 -2.62
N CYS A 18 15.38 -14.97 -1.38
CA CYS A 18 16.70 -14.46 -1.10
C CYS A 18 17.75 -15.54 -1.39
N ALA A 19 18.79 -15.22 -2.17
CA ALA A 19 19.87 -16.15 -2.45
C ALA A 19 20.75 -16.46 -1.22
N GLY A 20 20.87 -15.52 -0.27
CA GLY A 20 21.72 -15.70 0.91
C GLY A 20 21.07 -16.53 2.02
N CYS A 21 19.82 -16.22 2.39
CA CYS A 21 19.14 -16.87 3.52
C CYS A 21 17.99 -17.81 3.12
N GLY A 22 17.69 -17.93 1.82
CA GLY A 22 16.64 -18.82 1.31
C GLY A 22 15.20 -18.41 1.64
N ARG A 23 14.98 -17.35 2.44
CA ARG A 23 13.64 -16.87 2.82
C ARG A 23 12.91 -16.26 1.64
N THR A 24 11.58 -16.42 1.63
CA THR A 24 10.69 -15.84 0.62
C THR A 24 10.14 -14.50 1.09
N PHE A 25 9.99 -13.57 0.15
CA PHE A 25 9.45 -12.24 0.41
C PHE A 25 8.73 -11.70 -0.83
N THR A 26 8.04 -10.58 -0.68
CA THR A 26 7.36 -9.84 -1.74
C THR A 26 7.85 -8.39 -1.75
N ASP A 27 7.50 -7.66 -2.80
CA ASP A 27 7.62 -6.19 -2.89
C ASP A 27 6.99 -5.44 -1.70
N LEU A 28 5.95 -6.02 -1.07
CA LEU A 28 5.30 -5.44 0.10
C LEU A 28 5.95 -5.82 1.43
N THR A 29 6.97 -6.67 1.44
CA THR A 29 7.64 -7.07 2.68
C THR A 29 8.29 -5.87 3.36
N ASN A 30 8.13 -5.75 4.68
CA ASN A 30 8.53 -4.58 5.48
C ASN A 30 7.85 -3.25 5.09
N THR A 31 6.75 -3.27 4.34
CA THR A 31 5.94 -2.07 4.12
C THR A 31 4.74 -2.05 5.08
N PRO A 32 4.12 -0.88 5.33
CA PRO A 32 2.84 -0.81 6.06
C PRO A 32 1.70 -1.59 5.39
N LEU A 33 1.88 -1.94 4.11
CA LEU A 33 0.95 -2.73 3.30
C LEU A 33 1.26 -4.23 3.38
N ALA A 34 2.28 -4.64 4.13
CA ALA A 34 2.57 -6.04 4.37
C ALA A 34 1.34 -6.75 4.95
N HIS A 35 1.10 -7.98 4.48
CA HIS A 35 0.00 -8.84 4.93
C HIS A 35 -1.41 -8.25 4.75
N THR A 36 -1.58 -7.18 3.96
CA THR A 36 -2.92 -6.71 3.59
C THR A 36 -3.50 -7.55 2.47
N HIS A 37 -4.78 -7.91 2.60
CA HIS A 37 -5.56 -8.50 1.51
C HIS A 37 -6.21 -7.43 0.63
N LEU A 38 -6.04 -6.14 0.94
CA LEU A 38 -6.58 -5.07 0.12
C LEU A 38 -5.77 -4.93 -1.17
N PRO A 39 -6.44 -4.79 -2.34
CA PRO A 39 -5.78 -4.39 -3.58
C PRO A 39 -5.03 -3.07 -3.43
N LEU A 40 -3.85 -2.96 -4.06
CA LEU A 40 -3.06 -1.71 -4.06
C LEU A 40 -3.81 -0.54 -4.71
N THR A 41 -4.71 -0.82 -5.64
CA THR A 41 -5.58 0.19 -6.25
C THR A 41 -6.44 0.90 -5.21
N ILE A 42 -6.96 0.17 -4.20
CA ILE A 42 -7.72 0.78 -3.09
C ILE A 42 -6.82 1.70 -2.27
N TRP A 43 -5.58 1.28 -1.97
CA TRP A 43 -4.60 2.10 -1.26
C TRP A 43 -4.23 3.37 -2.03
N ALA A 44 -3.98 3.26 -3.33
CA ALA A 44 -3.66 4.42 -4.19
C ALA A 44 -4.83 5.41 -4.27
N THR A 45 -6.07 4.92 -4.40
CA THR A 45 -7.27 5.78 -4.37
C THR A 45 -7.43 6.45 -3.01
N ALA A 46 -7.25 5.72 -1.91
CA ALA A 46 -7.32 6.28 -0.57
C ALA A 46 -6.25 7.35 -0.32
N ALA A 47 -5.02 7.13 -0.79
CA ALA A 47 -3.92 8.09 -0.70
C ALA A 47 -4.25 9.39 -1.43
N ARG A 48 -4.73 9.31 -2.69
CA ARG A 48 -5.17 10.47 -3.46
C ARG A 48 -6.28 11.26 -2.77
N MET A 49 -7.29 10.57 -2.22
CA MET A 49 -8.33 11.24 -1.43
C MET A 49 -7.77 11.94 -0.20
N MET A 50 -6.80 11.33 0.49
CA MET A 50 -6.18 11.91 1.67
C MET A 50 -5.32 13.14 1.39
N VAL A 51 -4.61 13.16 0.26
CA VAL A 51 -3.88 14.33 -0.23
C VAL A 51 -4.86 15.45 -0.61
N ALA A 52 -5.98 15.13 -1.25
CA ALA A 52 -6.95 16.11 -1.74
C ALA A 52 -7.77 16.81 -0.63
N GLY A 53 -8.16 16.11 0.45
CA GLY A 53 -9.12 16.69 1.40
C GLY A 53 -9.27 16.04 2.76
N ARG A 54 -8.34 15.17 3.20
CA ARG A 54 -8.39 14.48 4.51
C ARG A 54 -9.79 13.92 4.87
N PRO A 55 -10.36 13.02 4.06
CA PRO A 55 -11.70 12.47 4.26
C PRO A 55 -11.85 11.77 5.63
N THR A 56 -13.10 11.68 6.08
CA THR A 56 -13.45 10.94 7.29
C THR A 56 -13.39 9.42 7.05
N CYS A 57 -13.34 8.62 8.11
CA CYS A 57 -13.40 7.15 7.99
C CYS A 57 -14.69 6.67 7.31
N SER A 58 -15.81 7.33 7.61
CA SER A 58 -17.12 7.00 7.02
C SER A 58 -17.14 7.29 5.53
N GLU A 59 -16.59 8.43 5.12
CA GLU A 59 -16.47 8.79 3.71
C GLU A 59 -15.56 7.81 2.95
N LEU A 60 -14.40 7.45 3.50
CA LEU A 60 -13.52 6.43 2.93
C LEU A 60 -14.20 5.07 2.83
N SER A 61 -14.98 4.67 3.84
CA SER A 61 -15.73 3.41 3.83
C SER A 61 -16.73 3.36 2.68
N LEU A 62 -17.49 4.45 2.47
CA LEU A 62 -18.46 4.55 1.38
C LEU A 62 -17.77 4.58 0.00
N ARG A 63 -16.75 5.43 -0.19
CA ARG A 63 -16.11 5.58 -1.50
C ARG A 63 -15.30 4.36 -1.92
N LEU A 64 -14.61 3.72 -0.97
CA LEU A 64 -13.79 2.53 -1.24
C LEU A 64 -14.59 1.22 -1.14
N LYS A 65 -15.86 1.28 -0.72
CA LYS A 65 -16.73 0.12 -0.48
C LYS A 65 -16.10 -0.92 0.46
N VAL A 66 -15.48 -0.44 1.54
CA VAL A 66 -14.83 -1.29 2.57
C VAL A 66 -15.52 -1.11 3.92
N LYS A 67 -15.38 -2.09 4.81
CA LYS A 67 -15.85 -1.98 6.21
C LYS A 67 -15.22 -0.76 6.89
N LEU A 68 -15.95 -0.13 7.81
CA LEU A 68 -15.48 1.04 8.55
C LEU A 68 -14.15 0.81 9.28
N ALA A 69 -13.98 -0.38 9.87
CA ALA A 69 -12.71 -0.78 10.52
C ALA A 69 -11.53 -0.80 9.54
N THR A 70 -11.76 -1.27 8.31
CA THR A 70 -10.77 -1.24 7.23
C THR A 70 -10.44 0.18 6.82
N ALA A 71 -11.46 1.03 6.64
CA ALA A 71 -11.28 2.45 6.31
C ALA A 71 -10.46 3.18 7.40
N TRP A 72 -10.75 2.92 8.67
CA TRP A 72 -9.96 3.46 9.79
C TRP A 72 -8.49 3.01 9.74
N ARG A 73 -8.24 1.72 9.49
CA ARG A 73 -6.87 1.19 9.38
C ARG A 73 -6.12 1.86 8.22
N VAL A 74 -6.75 1.96 7.05
CA VAL A 74 -6.19 2.60 5.85
C VAL A 74 -5.84 4.05 6.15
N ARG A 75 -6.79 4.81 6.72
CA ARG A 75 -6.59 6.21 7.09
C ARG A 75 -5.45 6.39 8.10
N LYS A 76 -5.38 5.54 9.13
CA LYS A 76 -4.30 5.59 10.14
C LYS A 76 -2.93 5.39 9.50
N ILE A 77 -2.78 4.34 8.69
CA ILE A 77 -1.50 4.04 8.02
C ILE A 77 -1.10 5.18 7.08
N LEU A 78 -2.01 5.65 6.24
CA LEU A 78 -1.74 6.74 5.31
C LEU A 78 -1.47 8.08 6.02
N THR A 79 -2.07 8.32 7.19
CA THR A 79 -1.78 9.54 7.97
C THR A 79 -0.35 9.54 8.46
N ILE A 80 0.13 8.40 8.99
CA ILE A 80 1.52 8.24 9.41
C ILE A 80 2.45 8.38 8.20
N ALA A 81 2.11 7.71 7.10
CA ALA A 81 2.90 7.69 5.88
C ALA A 81 3.01 9.09 5.23
N LEU A 82 1.93 9.87 5.19
CA LEU A 82 1.94 11.24 4.61
C LEU A 82 2.54 12.31 5.54
N ASN A 83 2.73 12.00 6.82
CA ASN A 83 3.51 12.87 7.71
C ASN A 83 5.02 12.72 7.49
N ASP A 84 5.44 11.66 6.82
CA ASP A 84 6.80 11.51 6.31
C ASP A 84 6.98 12.41 5.08
N ALA A 85 7.90 13.38 5.18
CA ALA A 85 8.11 14.39 4.15
C ALA A 85 8.59 13.77 2.82
N ASP A 86 9.43 12.74 2.89
CA ASP A 86 9.99 12.06 1.71
C ASP A 86 8.89 11.29 0.97
N LEU A 87 8.04 10.58 1.72
CA LEU A 87 6.96 9.79 1.13
C LEU A 87 5.85 10.66 0.56
N ARG A 88 5.56 11.81 1.19
CA ARG A 88 4.61 12.78 0.68
C ARG A 88 5.02 13.31 -0.68
N GLN A 89 6.31 13.55 -0.90
CA GLN A 89 6.83 14.05 -2.17
C GLN A 89 6.67 13.02 -3.30
N VAL A 90 6.92 11.74 -3.04
CA VAL A 90 6.71 10.66 -4.03
C VAL A 90 5.23 10.51 -4.41
N LEU A 91 4.33 10.55 -3.43
CA LEU A 91 2.90 10.31 -3.65
C LEU A 91 2.16 11.48 -4.32
N VAL A 92 2.69 12.71 -4.23
CA VAL A 92 2.08 13.91 -4.82
C VAL A 92 2.57 14.13 -6.26
N ASN A 93 3.79 13.72 -6.60
CA ASN A 93 4.43 14.05 -7.87
C ASN A 93 4.27 12.96 -8.96
N GLU A 94 3.54 11.87 -8.71
CA GLU A 94 3.14 10.93 -9.77
C GLU A 94 1.85 11.39 -10.46
N ASP A 95 1.94 12.51 -11.18
CA ASP A 95 1.06 12.77 -12.33
C ASP A 95 1.60 11.96 -13.53
N PRO A 96 0.73 11.33 -14.33
CA PRO A 96 1.15 10.47 -15.42
C PRO A 96 1.81 11.32 -16.53
N ALA A 97 3.07 11.04 -16.82
CA ALA A 97 3.64 11.29 -18.14
C ALA A 97 3.21 10.17 -19.10
#